data_AF-A0A427B5C3-F1
#
_entry.id   AF-A0A427B5C3-F1
#
_cell.length_a   1.000
_cell.length_b   1.000
_cell.length_c   1.000
_cell.angle_alpha   90.00
_cell.angle_beta   90.00
_cell.angle_gamma   90.00
#
_symmetry.space_group_name_H-M   'P 1'
#
loop_
_entity.id
_entity.type
_entity.pdbx_description
1 polymer ?
#
loop_
_entity_poly.entity_id
_entity_poly.type
_entity_poly.pdbx_seq_one_letter_code
_entity_poly.pdbx_strand_id
1 'polypeptide(L)'
;MGHERATAAQELMEAFRVFDVDGNGFISPEELRRVLVRLGHGTCSLRECRLMIRGVDRNGDGLVDFDEFWSMMTAGACWKECN
;
A
#
# COMPACT_ATOMS: atom_id res chain seq x y z
N MET A 1 27.17 -13.04 6.32
CA MET A 1 26.15 -11.97 6.43
C MET A 1 24.91 -12.50 5.75
N GLY A 2 24.05 -13.19 6.50
CA GLY A 2 22.81 -13.77 5.99
C GLY A 2 21.64 -12.87 6.34
N HIS A 3 21.21 -12.04 5.39
CA HIS A 3 19.82 -11.58 5.32
C HIS A 3 19.34 -11.91 3.91
N GLU A 4 18.93 -13.17 3.81
CA GLU A 4 18.53 -13.88 2.62
C GLU A 4 17.07 -13.52 2.29
N ARG A 5 16.88 -12.67 1.26
CA ARG A 5 15.75 -12.58 0.30
C ARG A 5 14.29 -12.88 0.72
N ALA A 6 13.94 -12.83 2.00
CA ALA A 6 12.56 -12.95 2.49
C ALA A 6 11.92 -11.60 2.88
N THR A 7 12.66 -10.49 2.76
CA THR A 7 12.27 -9.23 3.41
C THR A 7 11.07 -8.54 2.78
N ALA A 8 10.99 -8.47 1.44
CA ALA A 8 9.91 -7.72 0.78
C ALA A 8 8.52 -8.26 1.17
N ALA A 9 8.31 -9.58 1.12
CA ALA A 9 7.01 -10.15 1.47
C ALA A 9 6.63 -9.96 2.93
N GLN A 10 7.60 -10.10 3.83
CA GLN A 10 7.38 -9.94 5.25
C GLN A 10 7.13 -8.47 5.60
N GLU A 11 7.89 -7.54 5.02
CA GLU A 11 7.71 -6.10 5.18
C GLU A 11 6.38 -5.63 4.58
N LEU A 12 5.99 -6.15 3.41
CA LEU A 12 4.68 -5.89 2.83
C LEU A 12 3.57 -6.41 3.72
N MET A 13 3.70 -7.63 4.25
CA MET A 13 2.65 -8.25 5.04
C MET A 13 2.50 -7.58 6.42
N GLU A 14 3.59 -7.12 7.01
CA GLU A 14 3.54 -6.27 8.21
C GLU A 14 2.94 -4.90 7.91
N ALA A 15 3.35 -4.25 6.82
CA ALA A 15 2.74 -3.00 6.37
C ALA A 15 1.23 -3.21 6.13
N PHE A 16 0.85 -4.26 5.40
CA PHE A 16 -0.54 -4.62 5.14
C PHE A 16 -1.33 -4.76 6.42
N ARG A 17 -0.81 -5.47 7.43
CA ARG A 17 -1.50 -5.60 8.72
C ARG A 17 -1.64 -4.30 9.50
N VAL A 18 -0.74 -3.34 9.28
CA VAL A 18 -0.88 -2.01 9.89
C VAL A 18 -1.93 -1.17 9.16
N PHE A 19 -2.09 -1.39 7.85
CA PHE A 19 -3.04 -0.67 7.01
C PHE A 19 -4.46 -1.29 7.01
N ASP A 20 -4.57 -2.60 6.79
CA ASP A 20 -5.78 -3.43 6.82
C ASP A 20 -6.12 -3.76 8.29
N VAL A 21 -7.08 -3.01 8.82
CA VAL A 21 -7.51 -3.12 10.22
C VAL A 21 -8.57 -4.22 10.36
N ASP A 22 -9.37 -4.39 9.32
CA ASP A 22 -10.48 -5.34 9.29
C ASP A 22 -10.01 -6.77 8.89
N GLY A 23 -8.78 -6.91 8.41
CA GLY A 23 -8.14 -8.19 8.09
C GLY A 23 -8.75 -8.89 6.86
N ASN A 24 -9.37 -8.11 5.97
CA ASN A 24 -10.06 -8.61 4.79
C ASN A 24 -9.11 -8.86 3.60
N GLY A 25 -7.85 -8.43 3.70
CA GLY A 25 -6.85 -8.52 2.64
C GLY A 25 -6.91 -7.37 1.62
N PHE A 26 -7.66 -6.30 1.90
CA PHE A 26 -7.85 -5.13 1.03
C PHE A 26 -7.79 -3.84 1.85
N ILE A 27 -6.98 -2.88 1.43
CA ILE A 27 -6.90 -1.58 2.11
C ILE A 27 -7.91 -0.63 1.49
N SER A 28 -8.94 -0.29 2.24
CA SER A 28 -9.91 0.71 1.82
C SER A 28 -9.39 2.15 2.00
N PRO A 29 -9.91 3.13 1.24
CA PRO A 29 -9.59 4.56 1.43
C PRO A 29 -9.90 5.04 2.84
N GLU A 30 -10.84 4.40 3.52
CA GLU A 30 -11.21 4.70 4.89
C GLU A 30 -10.18 4.18 5.89
N GLU A 31 -9.67 2.96 5.70
CA GLU A 31 -8.61 2.36 6.50
C GLU A 31 -7.28 3.08 6.29
N LEU A 32 -6.90 3.34 5.04
CA LEU A 32 -5.74 4.15 4.68
C LEU A 32 -5.79 5.52 5.38
N ARG A 33 -6.97 6.18 5.37
CA ARG A 33 -7.17 7.44 6.09
C ARG A 33 -6.99 7.27 7.60
N ARG A 34 -7.58 6.24 8.23
CA ARG A 34 -7.42 6.02 9.68
C ARG A 34 -5.95 5.86 10.05
N VAL A 35 -5.19 5.16 9.23
CA VAL A 35 -3.78 4.86 9.49
C VAL A 35 -2.91 6.10 9.25
N LEU A 36 -3.16 6.86 8.18
CA LEU A 36 -2.51 8.16 7.93
C LEU A 36 -2.75 9.16 9.07
N VAL A 37 -3.97 9.19 9.61
CA VAL A 37 -4.31 9.99 10.79
C VAL A 37 -3.55 9.51 12.04
N ARG A 38 -3.43 8.18 12.23
CA ARG A 38 -2.66 7.58 13.33
C ARG A 38 -1.15 7.84 13.23
N LEU A 39 -0.60 7.90 12.00
CA LEU A 39 0.81 8.18 11.73
C LEU A 39 1.17 9.67 11.84
N GLY A 40 0.22 10.54 12.18
CA GLY A 40 0.47 11.95 12.47
C GLY A 40 0.44 12.87 11.24
N HIS A 41 0.12 12.34 10.05
CA HIS A 41 -0.17 13.17 8.88
C HIS A 41 -1.61 13.67 8.96
N GLY A 42 -1.76 14.78 9.69
CA GLY A 42 -3.02 15.48 9.90
C GLY A 42 -3.83 15.64 8.61
N THR A 43 -5.10 15.24 8.67
CA THR A 43 -6.15 15.55 7.70
C THR A 43 -5.85 15.22 6.23
N CYS A 44 -5.37 14.01 5.93
CA CYS A 44 -5.58 13.48 4.58
C CYS A 44 -7.09 13.35 4.34
N SER A 45 -7.63 14.18 3.45
CA SER A 45 -9.04 14.15 3.11
C SER A 45 -9.34 12.87 2.32
N LEU A 46 -10.56 12.33 2.41
CA LEU A 46 -10.97 11.13 1.67
C LEU A 46 -10.69 11.26 0.15
N ARG A 47 -10.72 12.48 -0.38
CA ARG A 47 -10.37 12.79 -1.76
C ARG A 47 -8.88 12.57 -2.06
N GLU A 48 -8.00 12.95 -1.14
CA GLU A 48 -6.54 12.75 -1.24
C GLU A 48 -6.21 11.26 -1.19
N CYS A 49 -6.81 10.53 -0.23
CA CYS A 49 -6.64 9.08 -0.12
C CYS A 49 -7.08 8.37 -1.40
N ARG A 50 -8.23 8.77 -1.98
CA ARG A 50 -8.69 8.23 -3.26
C ARG A 50 -7.76 8.54 -4.43
N LEU A 51 -7.11 9.71 -4.43
CA LEU A 51 -6.13 10.05 -5.46
C LEU A 51 -4.87 9.19 -5.33
N MET A 52 -4.41 8.93 -4.10
CA MET A 52 -3.29 8.02 -3.84
C MET A 52 -3.63 6.59 -4.25
N ILE A 53 -4.81 6.10 -3.87
CA ILE A 53 -5.27 4.76 -4.25
C ILE A 53 -5.39 4.65 -5.77
N ARG A 54 -6.01 5.60 -6.47
CA ARG A 54 -6.11 5.59 -7.93
C ARG A 54 -4.77 5.52 -8.69
N GLY A 55 -3.66 5.89 -8.05
CA GLY A 55 -2.33 5.76 -8.66
C GLY A 55 -1.78 4.33 -8.67
N VAL A 56 -2.30 3.47 -7.79
CA VAL A 56 -1.86 2.07 -7.59
C VAL A 56 -2.96 1.06 -7.89
N ASP A 57 -4.21 1.45 -7.72
CA ASP A 57 -5.44 0.76 -8.08
C ASP A 57 -5.49 0.57 -9.61
N ARG A 58 -5.22 -0.66 -10.04
CA ARG A 58 -5.22 -1.07 -11.45
C ARG A 58 -6.57 -1.68 -11.82
N ASN A 59 -7.24 -2.30 -10.86
CA ASN A 59 -8.51 -2.98 -11.08
C ASN A 59 -9.70 -1.99 -11.11
N GLY A 60 -9.50 -0.77 -10.62
CA GLY A 60 -10.47 0.33 -10.57
C GLY A 60 -11.55 0.17 -9.48
N ASP A 61 -11.33 -0.70 -8.49
CA ASP A 61 -12.29 -0.99 -7.42
C ASP A 61 -12.25 0.05 -6.30
N GLY A 62 -11.25 0.94 -6.31
CA GLY A 62 -11.05 1.99 -5.32
C GLY A 62 -10.54 1.48 -3.99
N LEU A 63 -10.05 0.25 -3.93
CA LEU A 63 -9.33 -0.39 -2.83
C LEU A 63 -7.89 -0.69 -3.29
N VAL A 64 -7.06 -1.15 -2.37
CA VAL A 64 -5.73 -1.70 -2.72
C VAL A 64 -5.69 -3.13 -2.25
N ASP A 65 -5.67 -4.05 -3.20
CA ASP A 65 -5.52 -5.47 -2.89
C ASP A 65 -4.04 -5.86 -2.64
N PHE A 66 -3.83 -7.04 -2.05
CA PHE A 66 -2.48 -7.52 -1.75
C PHE A 66 -1.62 -7.66 -3.02
N ASP A 67 -2.20 -8.05 -4.16
CA ASP A 67 -1.50 -8.16 -5.44
C ASP A 67 -1.15 -6.78 -6.00
N GLU A 68 -2.02 -5.78 -5.87
CA GLU A 68 -1.75 -4.40 -6.29
C GLU A 68 -0.63 -3.74 -5.48
N PHE A 69 -0.63 -3.93 -4.16
CA PHE A 69 0.44 -3.44 -3.30
C PHE A 69 1.74 -4.22 -3.51
N TRP A 70 1.63 -5.53 -3.71
CA TRP A 70 2.76 -6.37 -4.10
C TRP A 70 3.34 -5.92 -5.42
N SER A 71 2.51 -5.70 -6.43
CA SER A 71 2.90 -5.18 -7.72
C SER A 71 3.48 -3.78 -7.59
N MET A 72 3.01 -2.92 -6.69
CA MET A 72 3.63 -1.62 -6.45
C MET A 72 5.08 -1.77 -5.94
N MET A 73 5.30 -2.61 -4.94
CA MET A 73 6.63 -2.78 -4.34
C MET A 73 7.58 -3.64 -5.18
N THR A 74 7.07 -4.62 -5.92
CA THR A 74 7.89 -5.50 -6.78
C THR A 74 8.06 -4.98 -8.20
N ALA A 75 7.04 -4.32 -8.79
CA ALA A 75 7.21 -3.57 -10.03
C ALA A 75 7.98 -2.26 -9.81
N GLY A 76 8.25 -1.89 -8.55
CA GLY A 76 9.24 -0.89 -8.16
C GLY A 76 10.68 -1.18 -8.61
N ALA A 77 10.98 -2.38 -9.12
CA ALA A 77 12.25 -2.66 -9.80
C ALA A 77 12.36 -2.01 -11.21
N CYS A 78 11.31 -1.37 -11.74
CA CYS A 78 11.35 -0.63 -12.99
C CYS A 78 11.12 0.89 -12.79
N TRP A 79 11.83 1.51 -11.85
CA TRP A 79 12.14 2.95 -11.91
C TRP A 79 13.63 3.20 -12.19
N LYS A 80 14.38 2.13 -12.43
CA LYS A 80 15.79 2.14 -12.88
C LYS A 80 15.85 1.74 -14.35
N GLU A 81 15.25 2.55 -15.22
CA GLU A 81 15.82 2.92 -16.53
C GLU A 81 14.87 3.95 -17.16
N CYS A 82 15.07 5.24 -16.86
CA CYS A 82 14.78 6.24 -17.89
C CYS A 82 15.86 6.01 -18.96
N ASN A 83 15.49 5.39 -20.08
CA ASN A 83 16.31 5.41 -21.30
C ASN A 83 16.23 6.80 -21.94
#